data_AF-A0A9W4JS33-F1
#
_entry.id   AF-A0A9W4JS33-F1
#
_cell.length_a   1.000
_cell.length_b   1.000
_cell.length_c   1.000
_cell.angle_alpha   90.00
_cell.angle_beta   90.00
_cell.angle_gamma   90.00
#
_symmetry.space_group_name_H-M   'P 1'
#
loop_
_entity.id
_entity.type
_entity.pdbx_description
1 polymer ?
#
loop_
_entity_poly.entity_id
_entity_poly.type
_entity_poly.pdbx_seq_one_letter_code
_entity_poly.pdbx_strand_id
1 'polypeptide(L)' 'MSATVIRRRMRAGDLDLVADRWYLCAGVALKGMVLNWLSGKQVVYEDFNY' A
#
# COMPACT_ATOMS: atom_id res chain seq x y z
N MET A 1 0.87 18.27 -16.59
CA MET A 1 0.28 17.20 -15.76
C MET A 1 -0.19 17.82 -14.46
N SER A 2 -1.49 17.80 -14.18
CA SER A 2 -2.05 18.24 -12.89
C SER A 2 -2.31 17.03 -12.00
N ALA A 3 -2.05 17.14 -10.70
CA ALA A 3 -2.45 16.13 -9.74
C ALA A 3 -3.95 16.24 -9.40
N THR A 4 -4.60 15.11 -9.11
CA THR A 4 -6.00 15.06 -8.66
C THR A 4 -6.08 14.42 -7.28
N VAL A 5 -6.78 15.08 -6.36
CA VAL A 5 -7.02 14.55 -5.01
C VAL A 5 -8.30 13.74 -4.99
N ILE A 6 -8.21 12.47 -4.56
CA ILE A 6 -9.34 11.55 -4.44
C ILE A 6 -9.60 11.28 -2.96
N ARG A 7 -10.78 11.68 -2.45
CA ARG A 7 -11.17 11.50 -1.04
C ARG A 7 -11.98 10.23 -0.83
N ARG A 8 -11.30 9.09 -0.75
CA ARG A 8 -11.87 7.79 -0.35
C ARG A 8 -10.81 6.90 0.30
N ARG A 9 -11.24 5.78 0.86
CA ARG A 9 -10.32 4.69 1.25
C ARG A 9 -9.61 4.11 0.03
N MET A 10 -8.37 3.69 0.23
CA MET A 10 -7.58 2.95 -0.75
C MET A 10 -8.21 1.58 -1.04
N ARG A 11 -8.05 1.11 -2.25
CA ARG A 11 -8.52 -0.19 -2.76
C ARG A 11 -7.34 -0.90 -3.42
N ALA A 12 -7.41 -2.22 -3.56
CA ALA A 12 -6.35 -3.02 -4.19
C ALA A 12 -5.93 -2.48 -5.57
N GLY A 13 -6.90 -2.07 -6.41
CA GLY A 13 -6.63 -1.52 -7.74
C GLY A 13 -5.88 -0.19 -7.77
N ASP A 14 -5.73 0.51 -6.64
CA ASP A 14 -4.88 1.70 -6.55
C ASP A 14 -3.39 1.34 -6.60
N LEU A 15 -3.06 0.06 -6.42
CA LEU A 15 -1.71 -0.50 -6.46
C LEU A 15 -1.46 -1.34 -7.72
N ASP A 16 -2.31 -1.23 -8.75
CA ASP A 16 -2.11 -1.88 -10.05
C ASP A 16 -1.08 -1.12 -10.89
N LEU A 17 0.15 -1.13 -10.38
CA LEU A 17 1.30 -0.42 -10.92
C LEU A 17 2.49 -1.38 -11.01
N VAL A 18 3.37 -1.18 -11.99
CA VAL A 18 4.59 -1.96 -12.13
C VAL A 18 5.66 -1.38 -11.22
N ALA A 19 6.11 -2.16 -10.25
CA ALA A 19 7.21 -1.82 -9.35
C ALA A 19 7.96 -3.07 -8.91
N ASP A 20 9.29 -2.99 -8.86
CA ASP A 20 10.16 -4.08 -8.39
C ASP A 20 10.11 -4.24 -6.87
N ARG A 21 9.93 -3.13 -6.15
CA ARG A 21 9.89 -3.09 -4.68
C ARG A 21 8.86 -2.07 -4.18
N TRP A 22 8.12 -2.47 -3.15
CA TRP A 22 7.13 -1.64 -2.47
C TRP A 22 7.63 -1.25 -1.08
N TYR A 23 7.41 0.00 -0.68
CA TYR A 23 7.70 0.50 0.66
C TYR A 23 6.40 0.93 1.33
N LEU A 24 6.15 0.47 2.55
CA LEU A 24 4.88 0.67 3.25
C LEU A 24 5.09 1.15 4.69
N CYS A 25 4.49 2.30 5.00
CA CYS A 25 4.36 2.83 6.35
C CYS A 25 2.86 3.09 6.60
N ALA A 26 2.24 2.28 7.46
CA ALA A 26 0.80 2.32 7.71
C ALA A 26 0.43 1.72 9.07
N GLY A 27 -0.73 2.13 9.61
CA GLY A 27 -1.30 1.50 10.80
C GLY A 27 -1.65 0.02 10.56
N VAL A 28 -1.69 -0.76 11.64
CA VAL A 28 -1.79 -2.24 11.63
C VAL A 28 -2.87 -2.79 10.67
N ALA A 29 -4.09 -2.25 10.73
CA ALA A 29 -5.19 -2.72 9.89
C ALA A 29 -4.95 -2.46 8.39
N LEU A 30 -4.45 -1.27 8.04
CA LEU A 30 -4.15 -0.94 6.65
C LEU A 30 -2.95 -1.74 6.13
N LYS A 31 -1.92 -1.91 6.96
CA LYS A 31 -0.78 -2.77 6.64
C LYS A 31 -1.22 -4.18 6.28
N GLY A 32 -2.05 -4.82 7.10
CA GLY A 32 -2.57 -6.16 6.83
C GLY A 32 -3.31 -6.27 5.49
N MET A 33 -4.17 -5.30 5.18
CA MET A 33 -4.87 -5.26 3.89
C MET A 33 -3.91 -5.10 2.71
N VAL A 34 -2.94 -4.18 2.80
CA VAL A 34 -1.99 -3.90 1.71
C VAL A 34 -1.05 -5.07 1.47
N LEU A 35 -0.53 -5.73 2.51
CA LEU A 35 0.30 -6.93 2.37
C LEU A 35 -0.47 -8.07 1.71
N ASN A 36 -1.77 -8.21 1.98
CA ASN A 36 -2.61 -9.18 1.28
C ASN A 36 -2.80 -8.83 -0.20
N TRP A 37 -2.99 -7.55 -0.55
CA TRP A 37 -3.11 -7.11 -1.94
C TRP A 37 -1.82 -7.27 -2.74
N LEU A 38 -0.66 -7.09 -2.09
CA LEU A 38 0.67 -7.22 -2.68
C LEU A 38 1.28 -8.62 -2.49
N SER A 39 0.45 -9.65 -2.29
CA SER A 39 0.92 -11.02 -2.13
C SER A 39 1.83 -11.44 -3.29
N GLY A 40 2.99 -12.00 -2.97
CA GLY A 40 4.02 -12.37 -3.95
C GLY A 40 4.89 -11.22 -4.47
N LYS A 41 4.68 -9.97 -4.04
CA LYS A 41 5.56 -8.84 -4.34
C LYS A 41 6.59 -8.63 -3.23
N GLN A 42 7.72 -8.01 -3.57
CA GLN A 42 8.71 -7.60 -2.57
C GLN A 42 8.22 -6.33 -1.86
N VAL A 43 7.83 -6.46 -0.59
CA VAL A 43 7.36 -5.35 0.25
C VAL A 43 8.29 -5.18 1.44
N VAL A 44 8.83 -3.97 1.62
CA VAL A 44 9.53 -3.52 2.82
C VAL A 44 8.56 -2.66 3.61
N TYR A 45 8.40 -2.93 4.90
CA TYR A 45 7.46 -2.20 5.73
C TYR A 45 8.01 -1.93 7.12
N GLU A 46 7.48 -0.88 7.74
CA GLU A 46 7.70 -0.57 9.15
C GLU A 46 6.51 -1.08 9.99
N ASP A 47 6.80 -1.58 11.19
CA ASP A 47 5.79 -2.01 12.15
C ASP A 47 5.51 -0.91 13.18
N PHE A 48 4.28 -0.37 13.13
CA PHE A 48 3.75 0.58 14.10
C PHE A 48 2.84 -0.13 15.10
N ASN A 49 3.40 -1.04 15.89
CA ASN A 49 2.69 -1.90 16.85
C ASN A 49 3.03 -1.58 18.33
N TYR A 50 3.41 -0.34 18.61
CA TYR A 50 3.62 0.17 19.98
C TYR A 50 2.49 -0.21 20.93
#